data_AF-A0A2V9PVU0-F1
#
_entry.id   AF-A0A2V9PVU0-F1
#
_cell.length_a   1.000
_cell.length_b   1.000
_cell.length_c   1.000
_cell.angle_alpha   90.00
_cell.angle_beta   90.00
_cell.angle_gamma   90.00
#
_symmetry.space_group_name_H-M   'P 1'
#
loop_
_entity.id
_entity.type
_entity.pdbx_description
1 polymer ?
#
loop_
_entity_poly.entity_id
_entity_poly.type
_entity_poly.pdbx_seq_one_letter_code
_entity_poly.pdbx_strand_id
1 'polypeptide(L)'
;MCGPSKFQKFNVIRVCFWSKKGERVNRLGCVRIAVVVLSLLASAASQARQSPHEGHSNPGPVPLEILERPVTLRTGIVEFHERVSTRSPEAQSFYDQGLAYVHSYMWIEAARSFHQALRLDPDLAMAYLGLTDAFIGLQDVATAHATLE
;
A
#
# COMPACT_ATOMS: atom_id res chain seq x y z
N MET A 1 29.76 -65.17 38.71
CA MET A 1 30.66 -65.77 39.72
C MET A 1 32.09 -65.58 39.20
N CYS A 2 32.74 -64.49 39.59
CA CYS A 2 33.81 -64.40 40.61
C CYS A 2 35.11 -65.13 40.20
N GLY A 3 36.22 -64.36 40.12
CA GLY A 3 37.55 -64.76 39.60
C GLY A 3 38.36 -65.70 40.50
N PRO A 4 39.69 -65.82 40.28
CA PRO A 4 40.61 -64.81 40.82
C PRO A 4 41.94 -64.53 40.04
N SER A 5 42.46 -63.31 40.32
CA SER A 5 43.84 -62.80 40.43
C SER A 5 45.03 -63.36 39.61
N LYS A 6 45.85 -62.44 39.05
CA LYS A 6 47.20 -62.11 39.57
C LYS A 6 47.88 -60.91 38.87
N PHE A 7 48.73 -60.27 39.66
CA PHE A 7 49.48 -59.03 39.49
C PHE A 7 50.52 -59.01 38.35
N GLN A 8 50.64 -57.82 37.73
CA GLN A 8 51.83 -57.11 37.23
C GLN A 8 53.11 -57.89 36.84
N LYS A 9 53.52 -57.75 35.57
CA LYS A 9 54.92 -57.46 35.20
C LYS A 9 54.99 -56.45 34.05
N PHE A 10 55.88 -55.48 34.24
CA PHE A 10 56.23 -54.36 33.37
C PHE A 10 56.69 -54.80 31.98
N ASN A 11 56.31 -54.06 30.94
CA ASN A 11 57.26 -53.72 29.87
C ASN A 11 56.85 -52.45 29.08
N VAL A 12 57.64 -51.40 29.29
CA VAL A 12 58.04 -50.37 28.32
C VAL A 12 56.93 -49.55 27.62
N ILE A 13 56.61 -48.42 28.25
CA ILE A 13 56.71 -47.06 27.70
C ILE A 13 56.67 -46.99 26.16
N ARG A 14 55.47 -46.68 25.64
CA ARG A 14 55.36 -45.94 24.38
C ARG A 14 54.46 -44.74 24.62
N VAL A 15 55.06 -43.71 25.22
CA VAL A 15 54.49 -42.36 25.25
C VAL A 15 54.48 -41.87 23.80
N CYS A 16 53.38 -42.10 23.09
CA CYS A 16 53.10 -41.36 21.86
C CYS A 16 52.71 -39.93 22.28
N PHE A 17 53.74 -39.13 22.52
CA PHE A 17 53.71 -37.68 22.59
C PHE A 17 53.38 -37.16 21.19
N TRP A 18 52.09 -37.04 20.86
CA TRP A 18 51.68 -36.34 19.65
C TRP A 18 51.37 -34.87 19.99
N SER A 19 52.13 -34.02 19.30
CA SER A 19 52.31 -32.58 19.49
C SER A 19 50.99 -31.80 19.40
N LYS A 20 50.59 -31.14 20.49
CA LYS A 20 49.78 -29.91 20.42
C LYS A 20 50.65 -28.82 19.80
N LYS A 21 50.63 -28.69 18.47
CA LYS A 21 51.30 -27.58 17.77
C LYS A 21 50.33 -26.41 17.77
N GLY A 22 50.60 -25.43 18.65
CA GLY A 22 49.77 -24.24 18.86
C GLY A 22 49.43 -23.52 17.56
N GLU A 23 48.13 -23.39 17.30
CA GLU A 23 47.59 -22.58 16.22
C GLU A 23 47.93 -21.12 16.51
N ARG A 24 48.85 -20.55 15.71
CA ARG A 24 49.03 -19.10 15.65
C ARG A 24 47.76 -18.52 15.04
N VAL A 25 46.85 -18.06 15.90
CA VAL A 25 45.70 -17.26 15.50
C VAL A 25 46.24 -16.02 14.78
N ASN A 26 46.09 -15.99 13.46
CA ASN A 26 46.58 -14.89 12.63
C ASN A 26 45.75 -13.65 12.98
N ARG A 27 46.32 -12.74 13.79
CA ARG A 27 45.64 -11.51 14.26
C ARG A 27 45.01 -10.72 13.10
N LEU A 28 45.65 -10.73 11.93
CA LEU A 28 45.13 -10.08 10.72
C LEU A 28 43.91 -10.79 10.11
N GLY A 29 43.82 -12.11 10.24
CA GLY A 29 42.67 -12.91 9.83
C GLY A 29 41.47 -12.71 10.77
N CYS A 30 41.71 -12.66 12.08
CA CYS A 30 40.66 -12.39 13.06
C CYS A 30 40.08 -10.98 12.93
N VAL A 31 40.91 -9.97 12.64
CA VAL A 31 40.43 -8.59 12.40
C VAL A 31 39.58 -8.53 11.13
N ARG A 32 39.97 -9.20 10.04
CA ARG A 32 39.16 -9.25 8.81
C ARG A 32 37.83 -9.95 9.02
N ILE A 33 37.82 -11.07 9.73
CA ILE A 33 36.58 -11.78 10.07
C ILE A 33 35.71 -10.91 10.98
N ALA A 34 36.30 -10.25 11.97
CA ALA A 34 35.57 -9.34 12.86
C ALA A 34 34.97 -8.16 12.09
N VAL A 35 35.68 -7.56 11.14
CA VAL A 35 35.15 -6.47 10.29
C VAL A 35 34.00 -6.95 9.42
N VAL A 36 34.13 -8.12 8.77
CA VAL A 36 33.06 -8.71 7.95
C VAL A 36 31.81 -9.02 8.79
N VAL A 37 32.00 -9.61 9.98
CA VAL A 37 30.92 -9.90 10.92
C VAL A 37 30.28 -8.60 11.42
N LEU A 38 31.06 -7.57 11.72
CA LEU A 38 30.55 -6.26 12.16
C LEU A 38 29.75 -5.55 11.05
N SER A 39 30.21 -5.64 9.79
CA SER A 39 29.47 -5.10 8.64
C SER A 39 28.17 -5.85 8.36
N LEU A 40 28.16 -7.18 8.53
CA LEU A 40 26.94 -7.99 8.38
C LEU A 40 25.91 -7.70 9.49
N LEU A 41 26.37 -7.43 10.72
CA LEU A 41 25.51 -7.05 11.84
C LEU A 41 24.93 -5.63 11.67
N ALA A 42 25.68 -4.70 11.05
CA ALA A 42 25.20 -3.34 10.81
C ALA A 42 24.02 -3.28 9.82
N SER A 43 23.98 -4.16 8.81
CA SER A 43 22.86 -4.24 7.86
C SER A 43 21.56 -4.80 8.46
N ALA A 44 21.63 -5.49 9.60
CA ALA A 44 20.45 -5.99 10.31
C ALA A 44 19.72 -4.89 11.10
N ALA A 45 20.42 -3.81 11.48
CA ALA A 45 19.84 -2.71 12.25
C ALA A 45 19.04 -1.70 11.40
N SER A 46 19.20 -1.71 10.07
CA SER A 46 18.56 -0.73 9.17
C SER A 46 17.18 -1.13 8.66
N GLN A 47 16.68 -2.32 9.02
CA GLN A 47 15.34 -2.78 8.65
C GLN A 47 14.39 -2.72 9.84
N ALA A 48 14.28 -1.55 10.46
CA ALA A 48 13.01 -1.16 11.05
C ALA A 48 12.04 -0.95 9.89
N ARG A 49 11.42 -2.03 9.41
CA ARG A 49 10.28 -1.95 8.49
C ARG A 49 9.26 -1.02 9.14
N GLN A 50 8.82 0.00 8.41
CA GLN A 50 7.51 0.58 8.67
C GLN A 50 6.53 -0.59 8.60
N SER A 51 5.91 -0.96 9.71
CA SER A 51 4.75 -1.84 9.66
C SER A 51 3.74 -1.12 8.77
N PRO A 52 3.29 -1.70 7.64
CA PRO A 52 2.07 -1.23 7.02
C PRO A 52 1.01 -1.25 8.12
N HIS A 53 0.20 -0.19 8.25
CA HIS A 53 -0.99 -0.27 9.07
C HIS A 53 -1.91 -1.33 8.43
N GLU A 54 -1.77 -2.59 8.85
CA GLU A 54 -2.56 -3.74 8.41
C GLU A 54 -3.98 -3.54 8.93
N GLY A 55 -4.84 -2.96 8.10
CA GLY A 55 -6.23 -2.67 8.45
C GLY A 55 -6.97 -1.81 7.44
N HIS A 56 -6.26 -1.09 6.57
CA HIS A 56 -6.88 -0.35 5.46
C HIS A 56 -6.56 -1.03 4.13
N SER A 57 -7.20 -2.16 3.88
CA SER A 57 -7.32 -2.71 2.52
C SER A 57 -7.96 -1.63 1.65
N ASN A 58 -7.29 -1.19 0.59
CA ASN A 58 -7.93 -0.33 -0.40
C ASN A 58 -9.12 -1.13 -0.97
N PRO A 59 -10.38 -0.71 -0.75
CA PRO A 59 -11.56 -1.51 -1.12
C PRO A 59 -11.74 -1.69 -2.62
N GLY A 60 -10.83 -1.16 -3.43
CA GLY A 60 -10.96 -1.08 -4.87
C GLY A 60 -11.90 0.06 -5.27
N PRO A 61 -12.09 0.28 -6.58
CA PRO A 61 -13.00 1.30 -7.07
C PRO A 61 -14.44 1.05 -6.62
N VAL A 62 -15.20 2.12 -6.44
CA VAL A 62 -16.64 2.02 -6.24
C VAL A 62 -17.27 1.48 -7.53
N PRO A 63 -18.10 0.42 -7.47
CA PRO A 63 -18.77 -0.10 -8.66
C PRO A 63 -19.56 0.98 -9.41
N LEU A 64 -19.38 1.04 -10.74
CA LEU A 64 -20.02 2.04 -11.59
C LEU A 64 -21.55 2.04 -11.48
N GLU A 65 -22.16 0.87 -11.25
CA GLU A 65 -23.59 0.71 -10.94
C GLU A 65 -24.07 1.62 -9.79
N ILE A 66 -23.23 1.84 -8.77
CA ILE A 66 -23.57 2.75 -7.66
C ILE A 66 -23.45 4.20 -8.10
N LEU A 67 -22.39 4.52 -8.86
CA LEU A 67 -22.08 5.88 -9.31
C LEU A 67 -23.02 6.39 -10.39
N GLU A 68 -23.65 5.50 -11.16
CA GLU A 68 -24.60 5.87 -12.21
C GLU A 68 -26.06 5.85 -11.74
N ARG A 69 -26.34 5.32 -10.54
CA ARG A 69 -27.69 5.18 -10.04
C ARG A 69 -28.42 6.54 -10.00
N PRO A 70 -29.63 6.65 -10.58
CA PRO A 70 -30.41 7.87 -10.56
C PRO A 70 -30.55 8.52 -9.18
N VAL A 71 -30.57 9.86 -9.19
CA VAL A 71 -30.71 10.70 -8.01
C VAL A 71 -31.76 11.77 -8.25
N THR A 72 -32.28 12.30 -7.15
CA THR A 72 -33.18 13.45 -7.14
C THR A 72 -32.44 14.68 -6.62
N LEU A 73 -32.93 15.87 -6.97
CA LEU A 73 -32.47 17.11 -6.36
C LEU A 73 -32.70 17.05 -4.84
N ARG A 74 -31.70 17.50 -4.09
CA ARG A 74 -31.67 17.45 -2.63
C ARG A 74 -31.65 18.86 -2.09
N THR A 75 -32.51 19.11 -1.11
CA THR A 75 -32.57 20.38 -0.38
C THR A 75 -31.67 20.31 0.86
N GLY A 76 -31.32 21.47 1.42
CA GLY A 76 -30.51 21.55 2.66
C GLY A 76 -29.04 21.17 2.48
N ILE A 77 -28.55 21.13 1.25
CA ILE A 77 -27.12 21.09 0.92
C ILE A 77 -26.64 22.50 0.60
N VAL A 78 -25.33 22.69 0.47
CA VAL A 78 -24.78 23.96 0.01
C VAL A 78 -25.35 24.31 -1.37
N GLU A 79 -25.81 25.55 -1.53
CA GLU A 79 -26.27 26.06 -2.81
C GLU A 79 -25.06 26.56 -3.59
N PHE A 80 -24.82 25.93 -4.74
CA PHE A 80 -23.81 26.34 -5.70
C PHE A 80 -24.49 26.54 -7.04
N HIS A 81 -24.10 27.57 -7.79
CA HIS A 81 -24.61 27.78 -9.13
C HIS A 81 -23.51 28.28 -10.04
N GLU A 82 -23.26 27.54 -11.12
CA GLU A 82 -22.38 27.95 -12.19
C GLU A 82 -23.10 27.74 -13.53
N ARG A 83 -23.29 28.82 -14.29
CA ARG A 83 -23.92 28.74 -15.60
C ARG A 83 -23.04 27.95 -16.56
N VAL A 84 -23.56 26.83 -17.06
CA VAL A 84 -22.90 25.99 -18.07
C VAL A 84 -23.70 25.98 -19.39
N SER A 85 -23.16 25.35 -20.43
CA SER A 85 -23.69 25.40 -21.80
C SER A 85 -25.01 24.66 -22.03
N THR A 86 -25.56 24.00 -21.01
CA THR A 86 -26.78 23.22 -21.15
C THR A 86 -28.01 24.10 -21.44
N ARG A 87 -28.95 23.55 -22.20
CA ARG A 87 -30.28 24.15 -22.44
C ARG A 87 -31.36 23.58 -21.53
N SER A 88 -31.07 22.49 -20.80
CA SER A 88 -32.00 21.90 -19.85
C SER A 88 -31.81 22.54 -18.47
N PRO A 89 -32.82 23.24 -17.93
CA PRO A 89 -32.78 23.74 -16.55
C PRO A 89 -32.59 22.61 -15.53
N GLU A 90 -33.12 21.43 -15.81
CA GLU A 90 -32.97 20.25 -14.98
C GLU A 90 -31.53 19.72 -15.01
N ALA A 91 -30.90 19.64 -16.18
CA ALA A 91 -29.50 19.25 -16.30
C ALA A 91 -28.58 20.23 -15.57
N GLN A 92 -28.83 21.54 -15.71
CA GLN A 92 -28.14 22.59 -14.95
C GLN A 92 -28.27 22.37 -13.44
N SER A 93 -29.48 22.05 -12.96
CA SER A 93 -29.72 21.82 -11.53
C SER A 93 -28.96 20.60 -10.98
N PHE A 94 -28.83 19.53 -11.78
CA PHE A 94 -28.04 18.36 -11.39
C PHE A 94 -26.54 18.60 -11.47
N TYR A 95 -26.07 19.39 -12.45
CA TYR A 95 -24.68 19.85 -12.49
C TYR A 95 -24.33 20.67 -11.24
N ASP A 96 -25.16 21.64 -10.89
CA ASP A 96 -25.00 22.49 -9.72
C ASP A 96 -24.99 21.66 -8.42
N GLN A 97 -25.87 20.66 -8.31
CA GLN A 97 -25.85 19.71 -7.20
C GLN A 97 -24.55 18.89 -7.15
N GLY A 98 -24.06 18.41 -8.29
CA GLY A 98 -22.80 17.68 -8.38
C GLY A 98 -21.63 18.53 -7.89
N LEU A 99 -21.58 19.79 -8.31
CA LEU A 99 -20.56 20.75 -7.93
C LEU A 99 -20.60 21.07 -6.42
N ALA A 100 -21.80 21.24 -5.86
CA ALA A 100 -21.99 21.36 -4.42
C ALA A 100 -21.41 20.16 -3.65
N TYR A 101 -21.56 18.93 -4.18
CA TYR A 101 -20.98 17.73 -3.57
C TYR A 101 -19.47 17.61 -3.73
N VAL A 102 -18.91 18.01 -4.87
CA VAL A 102 -17.44 18.12 -5.04
C VAL A 102 -16.87 19.04 -3.97
N HIS A 103 -17.45 20.23 -3.79
CA HIS A 103 -17.02 21.17 -2.74
C HIS A 103 -17.25 20.67 -1.31
N SER A 104 -18.14 19.69 -1.13
CA SER A 104 -18.41 19.04 0.15
C SER A 104 -17.62 17.74 0.34
N TYR A 105 -16.72 17.38 -0.59
CA TYR A 105 -15.94 16.13 -0.59
C TYR A 105 -16.82 14.86 -0.61
N MET A 106 -18.03 14.96 -1.16
CA MET A 106 -19.03 13.89 -1.25
C MET A 106 -19.01 13.24 -2.65
N TRP A 107 -17.90 12.58 -2.99
CA TRP A 107 -17.58 12.17 -4.37
C TRP A 107 -18.58 11.21 -5.02
N ILE A 108 -19.12 10.25 -4.27
CA ILE A 108 -20.12 9.30 -4.78
C ILE A 108 -21.37 10.05 -5.24
N GLU A 109 -21.84 11.00 -4.42
CA GLU A 109 -23.05 11.74 -4.76
C GLU A 109 -22.79 12.79 -5.83
N ALA A 110 -21.58 13.36 -5.87
CA ALA A 110 -21.14 14.20 -6.98
C ALA A 110 -21.23 13.44 -8.31
N ALA A 111 -20.62 12.25 -8.39
CA ALA A 111 -20.62 11.43 -9.59
C ALA A 111 -22.05 11.10 -10.04
N ARG A 112 -22.92 10.69 -9.10
CA ARG A 112 -24.33 10.38 -9.39
C ARG A 112 -25.11 11.59 -9.93
N SER A 113 -24.87 12.77 -9.36
CA SER A 113 -25.49 14.01 -9.82
C SER A 113 -25.00 14.41 -11.22
N PHE A 114 -23.71 14.30 -11.52
CA PHE A 114 -23.20 14.58 -12.86
C PHE A 114 -23.70 13.56 -13.90
N HIS A 115 -23.75 12.27 -13.56
CA HIS A 115 -24.40 11.28 -14.44
C HIS A 115 -25.88 11.57 -14.67
N GLN A 116 -26.59 12.12 -13.68
CA GLN A 116 -27.98 12.56 -13.86
C GLN A 116 -28.09 13.78 -14.78
N ALA A 117 -27.15 14.72 -14.70
CA ALA A 117 -27.06 15.83 -15.64
C ALA A 117 -26.83 15.32 -17.08
N LEU A 118 -25.89 14.37 -17.26
CA LEU A 118 -25.58 13.78 -18.56
C LEU A 118 -26.71 12.92 -19.15
N ARG A 119 -27.57 12.33 -18.32
CA ARG A 119 -28.81 11.68 -18.80
C ARG A 119 -29.78 12.67 -19.44
N LEU A 120 -29.76 13.92 -19.00
CA LEU A 120 -30.64 14.99 -19.49
C LEU A 120 -30.00 15.78 -20.63
N ASP A 121 -28.68 15.97 -20.57
CA ASP A 121 -27.87 16.61 -21.60
C ASP A 121 -26.56 15.85 -21.79
N PRO A 122 -26.52 14.88 -22.72
CA PRO A 122 -25.34 14.07 -22.98
C PRO A 122 -24.14 14.86 -23.51
N ASP A 123 -24.36 16.06 -24.05
CA ASP A 123 -23.29 16.91 -24.61
C ASP A 123 -22.76 17.93 -23.59
N LEU A 124 -23.19 17.85 -22.33
CA LEU A 124 -22.75 18.77 -21.27
C LEU A 124 -21.30 18.51 -20.85
N ALA A 125 -20.36 19.07 -21.59
CA ALA A 125 -18.91 18.94 -21.36
C ALA A 125 -18.48 19.19 -19.89
N MET A 126 -19.08 20.19 -19.24
CA MET A 126 -18.76 20.51 -17.85
C MET A 126 -19.15 19.40 -16.86
N ALA A 127 -20.18 18.60 -17.16
CA ALA A 127 -20.54 17.46 -16.32
C ALA A 127 -19.53 16.31 -16.45
N TYR A 128 -18.88 16.12 -17.61
CA TYR A 128 -17.76 15.19 -17.75
C TYR A 128 -16.51 15.65 -16.97
N LEU A 129 -16.24 16.96 -16.96
CA LEU A 129 -15.17 17.51 -16.11
C LEU A 129 -15.49 17.30 -14.62
N GLY A 130 -16.73 17.55 -14.20
CA GLY A 130 -17.18 17.26 -12.84
C GLY A 130 -17.08 15.78 -12.46
N LEU A 131 -17.40 14.86 -13.39
CA LEU A 131 -17.18 13.43 -13.20
C LEU A 131 -15.69 13.10 -12.99
N THR A 132 -14.82 13.70 -13.79
CA THR A 132 -13.36 13.53 -13.67
C THR A 132 -12.90 13.94 -12.27
N ASP A 133 -13.34 15.10 -11.77
CA ASP A 133 -13.02 15.57 -10.42
C ASP A 133 -13.55 14.61 -9.34
N ALA A 134 -14.78 14.11 -9.51
CA ALA A 134 -15.36 13.13 -8.60
C ALA A 134 -14.56 11.81 -8.57
N PHE A 135 -14.15 11.29 -9.74
CA PHE A 135 -13.34 10.07 -9.83
C PHE A 135 -11.93 10.24 -9.25
N ILE A 136 -11.31 11.41 -9.45
CA ILE A 136 -10.05 11.76 -8.77
C ILE A 136 -10.24 11.76 -7.26
N GLY A 137 -11.35 12.33 -6.76
CA GLY A 137 -11.71 12.31 -5.34
C GLY A 137 -11.93 10.89 -4.78
N LEU A 138 -12.47 9.99 -5.61
CA LEU A 138 -12.60 8.55 -5.31
C LEU A 138 -11.29 7.77 -5.41
N GLN A 139 -10.20 8.41 -5.83
CA GLN A 139 -8.92 7.78 -6.16
C GLN A 139 -9.00 6.73 -7.28
N ASP A 140 -10.01 6.85 -8.15
CA ASP A 140 -10.17 6.04 -9.35
C ASP A 140 -9.67 6.82 -10.58
N VAL A 141 -8.36 6.99 -10.64
CA VAL A 141 -7.69 7.76 -11.71
C VAL A 141 -7.86 7.08 -13.08
N ALA A 142 -8.02 5.75 -13.11
CA ALA A 142 -8.25 5.02 -14.34
C ALA A 142 -9.59 5.41 -14.98
N THR A 143 -10.68 5.43 -14.20
CA THR A 143 -12.00 5.86 -14.68
C THR A 143 -12.03 7.36 -14.98
N ALA A 144 -11.32 8.18 -14.19
CA ALA A 144 -11.18 9.62 -14.47
C ALA A 144 -10.59 9.88 -15.86
N HIS A 145 -9.53 9.16 -16.23
CA HIS A 145 -8.91 9.29 -17.54
C HIS A 145 -9.85 8.82 -18.67
N ALA A 146 -10.53 7.69 -18.48
CA ALA A 146 -11.48 7.16 -19.46
C ALA A 146 -12.69 8.07 -19.70
N THR A 147 -13.02 8.97 -18.75
CA THR A 147 -14.13 9.93 -18.89
C THR A 147 -13.82 11.04 -19.91
N LEU A 148 -12.54 11.28 -20.23
CA LEU A 148 -12.08 12.35 -21.12
C LEU A 148 -11.75 11.90 -22.55
N GLU A 149 -11.80 10.59 -22.81
CA GLU A 149 -11.53 9.98 -24.13
C GLU A 149 -12.80 9.87 -24.99
#